data_AF-A0A177N0V8-F1
#
_entry.id   AF-A0A177N0V8-F1
#
_cell.length_a   1.000
_cell.length_b   1.000
_cell.length_c   1.000
_cell.angle_alpha   90.00
_cell.angle_beta   90.00
_cell.angle_gamma   90.00
#
_symmetry.space_group_name_H-M   'P 1'
#
loop_
_entity.id
_entity.type
_entity.pdbx_description
1 polymer ?
#
loop_
_entity_poly.entity_id
_entity_poly.type
_entity_poly.pdbx_seq_one_letter_code
_entity_poly.pdbx_strand_id
1 'polypeptide(L)'
;MNRATFVVFLLLFTVPLMASELNASIVSLENDWANAYYQADEAGQKQTYPKLLEQAALLVKRYPSAAEAKIWLATILATNAAFESSLTALSNLKNAKDLLEAAIKINPKALDGSAYVALGTLYYMLPGWPVSFGDDEMAEEYLKSSLEINPDGIDANYFYADFLFRQDRTAEAEAFFQKAAEAPVRKMQVYADTQLQNEAKLALNHAQQRKSNAEKSRFQALFTTASIGSE
;
A
#
# COMPACT_ATOMS: atom_id res chain seq x y z
N MET A 1 -4.02 50.35 48.62
CA MET A 1 -4.36 48.97 49.06
C MET A 1 -5.54 48.54 48.21
N ASN A 2 -5.46 47.58 47.28
CA ASN A 2 -4.72 46.33 47.26
C ASN A 2 -4.11 46.03 45.88
N ARG A 3 -2.88 45.51 45.89
CA ARG A 3 -2.28 44.77 44.78
C ARG A 3 -2.91 43.38 44.75
N ALA A 4 -3.39 42.93 43.60
CA ALA A 4 -3.65 41.52 43.37
C ALA A 4 -2.69 41.02 42.29
N THR A 5 -1.81 40.12 42.71
CA THR A 5 -0.79 39.45 41.92
C THR A 5 -1.20 37.98 41.78
N PHE A 6 -0.78 37.33 40.68
CA PHE A 6 -0.77 35.88 40.39
C PHE A 6 -2.11 35.22 40.02
N VAL A 7 -2.22 34.27 39.09
CA VAL A 7 -1.31 33.18 38.69
C VAL A 7 -1.40 32.93 37.17
N VAL A 8 -0.26 32.89 36.48
CA VAL A 8 -0.13 32.29 35.14
C VAL A 8 -0.25 30.78 35.30
N PHE A 9 -1.33 30.18 34.78
CA PHE A 9 -1.38 28.72 34.61
C PHE A 9 -0.40 28.35 33.49
N LEU A 10 0.79 27.91 33.89
CA LEU A 10 1.75 27.24 33.03
C LEU A 10 1.18 25.85 32.72
N LEU A 11 0.34 25.76 31.67
CA LEU A 11 -0.09 24.50 31.08
C LEU A 11 1.14 23.83 30.46
N LEU A 12 1.81 23.00 31.26
CA LEU A 12 2.79 22.02 30.77
C LEU A 12 2.04 21.04 29.88
N PHE A 13 2.02 21.29 28.57
CA PHE A 13 1.68 20.31 27.56
C PHE A 13 2.71 19.17 27.62
N THR A 14 2.40 18.08 28.34
CA THR A 14 3.23 16.86 28.41
C THR A 14 3.06 15.94 27.18
N VAL A 15 2.62 16.49 26.05
CA VAL A 15 2.35 15.74 24.81
C VAL A 15 3.58 15.36 23.94
N PRO A 16 4.83 15.84 24.12
CA PRO A 16 5.90 15.49 23.16
C PRO A 16 6.44 14.05 23.26
N LEU A 17 6.34 13.39 24.42
CA LEU A 17 7.08 12.14 24.65
C LEU A 17 6.41 10.93 23.97
N MET A 18 5.08 10.81 24.08
CA MET A 18 4.32 9.68 23.52
C MET A 18 4.34 9.64 21.99
N ALA A 19 4.27 10.81 21.34
CA ALA A 19 4.36 10.91 19.88
C ALA A 19 5.73 10.45 19.36
N SER A 20 6.80 10.74 20.11
CA SER A 20 8.15 10.29 19.76
C SER A 20 8.34 8.77 19.89
N GLU A 21 7.77 8.15 20.93
CA GLU A 21 7.82 6.70 21.13
C GLU A 21 7.01 5.96 20.05
N LEU A 22 5.79 6.42 19.75
CA LEU A 22 4.97 5.85 18.68
C LEU A 22 5.71 5.92 17.35
N ASN A 23 6.25 7.09 16.98
CA ASN A 23 6.95 7.25 15.72
C ASN A 23 8.18 6.32 15.62
N ALA A 24 8.98 6.22 16.69
CA ALA A 24 10.10 5.27 16.74
C ALA A 24 9.64 3.80 16.59
N SER A 25 8.52 3.44 17.23
CA SER A 25 7.96 2.09 17.14
C SER A 25 7.47 1.77 15.72
N ILE A 26 6.84 2.74 15.06
CA ILE A 26 6.36 2.62 13.68
C ILE A 26 7.54 2.44 12.72
N VAL A 27 8.61 3.22 12.89
CA VAL A 27 9.84 3.08 12.10
C VAL A 27 10.47 1.71 12.30
N SER A 28 10.58 1.23 13.54
CA SER A 28 11.13 -0.11 13.79
C SER A 28 10.30 -1.20 13.12
N LEU A 29 8.96 -1.11 13.25
CA LEU A 29 8.04 -2.08 12.68
C LEU A 29 8.08 -2.10 11.14
N GLU A 30 8.17 -0.93 10.51
CA GLU A 30 8.38 -0.79 9.07
C GLU A 30 9.66 -1.48 8.62
N ASN A 31 10.79 -1.21 9.28
CA ASN A 31 12.08 -1.80 8.92
C ASN A 31 12.07 -3.33 9.10
N ASP A 32 11.51 -3.82 10.21
CA ASP A 32 11.41 -5.25 10.46
C ASP A 32 10.49 -5.94 9.44
N TRP A 33 9.37 -5.31 9.09
CA TRP A 33 8.49 -5.78 8.02
C TRP A 33 9.20 -5.79 6.67
N ALA A 34 9.90 -4.71 6.29
CA ALA A 34 10.57 -4.63 5.00
C ALA A 34 11.64 -5.72 4.84
N ASN A 35 12.43 -5.97 5.90
CA ASN A 35 13.39 -7.07 5.94
C ASN A 35 12.70 -8.43 5.76
N ALA A 36 11.57 -8.66 6.43
CA ALA A 36 10.81 -9.89 6.29
C ALA A 36 10.10 -10.02 4.93
N TYR A 37 9.62 -8.94 4.34
CA TYR A 37 8.89 -8.96 3.07
C TYR A 37 9.83 -9.19 1.89
N TYR A 38 10.98 -8.53 1.87
CA TYR A 38 11.92 -8.56 0.74
C TYR A 38 13.05 -9.61 0.83
N GLN A 39 13.12 -10.39 1.91
CA GLN A 39 14.06 -11.51 1.96
C GLN A 39 13.68 -12.63 0.98
N ALA A 40 14.68 -13.35 0.47
CA ALA A 40 14.48 -14.45 -0.47
C ALA A 40 14.07 -15.78 0.19
N ASP A 41 14.23 -15.91 1.51
CA ASP A 41 13.98 -17.17 2.24
C ASP A 41 12.54 -17.24 2.80
N GLU A 42 11.66 -17.97 2.11
CA GLU A 42 10.26 -18.18 2.50
C GLU A 42 10.12 -18.80 3.90
N ALA A 43 11.03 -19.71 4.29
CA ALA A 43 10.98 -20.34 5.61
C ALA A 43 11.25 -19.32 6.71
N GLY A 44 12.23 -18.44 6.50
CA GLY A 44 12.48 -17.29 7.37
C GLY A 44 11.28 -16.33 7.42
N GLN A 45 10.54 -16.14 6.32
CA GLN A 45 9.38 -15.25 6.30
C GLN A 45 8.30 -15.81 7.22
N LYS A 46 7.95 -17.08 7.03
CA LYS A 46 7.00 -17.84 7.87
C LYS A 46 7.35 -17.78 9.35
N GLN A 47 8.64 -17.77 9.70
CA GLN A 47 9.08 -17.67 11.09
C GLN A 47 9.00 -16.24 11.65
N THR A 48 9.14 -15.22 10.81
CA THR A 48 9.25 -13.82 11.23
C THR A 48 7.88 -13.15 11.40
N TYR A 49 6.95 -13.40 10.48
CA TYR A 49 5.63 -12.77 10.48
C TYR A 49 4.83 -12.92 11.79
N PRO A 50 4.81 -14.08 12.48
CA PRO A 50 4.10 -14.20 13.75
C PRO A 50 4.57 -13.20 14.81
N LYS A 51 5.87 -12.87 14.85
CA LYS A 51 6.43 -11.90 15.78
C LYS A 51 6.03 -10.47 15.39
N LEU A 52 6.07 -10.14 14.10
CA LEU A 52 5.62 -8.85 13.58
C LEU A 52 4.15 -8.59 13.90
N LEU A 53 3.31 -9.60 13.74
CA LEU A 53 1.88 -9.53 14.07
C LEU A 53 1.66 -9.24 15.56
N GLU A 54 2.39 -9.92 16.45
CA GLU A 54 2.31 -9.66 17.89
C GLU A 54 2.73 -8.22 18.22
N GLN A 55 3.86 -7.76 17.68
CA GLN A 55 4.36 -6.40 17.89
C GLN A 55 3.36 -5.34 17.41
N ALA A 56 2.83 -5.49 16.20
CA ALA A 56 1.86 -4.56 15.62
C ALA A 56 0.54 -4.55 16.41
N ALA A 57 0.04 -5.72 16.84
CA ALA A 57 -1.15 -5.83 17.66
C ALA A 57 -0.99 -5.15 19.03
N LEU A 58 0.17 -5.34 19.67
CA LEU A 58 0.50 -4.64 20.92
C LEU A 58 0.58 -3.12 20.73
N LEU A 59 1.11 -2.65 19.60
CA LEU A 59 1.19 -1.23 19.28
C LEU A 59 -0.21 -0.62 19.11
N VAL A 60 -1.11 -1.29 18.39
CA VAL A 60 -2.52 -0.88 18.25
C VAL A 60 -3.23 -0.88 19.60
N LYS A 61 -2.96 -1.86 20.47
CA LYS A 61 -3.54 -1.90 21.82
C LYS A 61 -3.05 -0.75 22.69
N ARG A 62 -1.77 -0.37 22.59
CA ARG A 62 -1.17 0.74 23.34
C ARG A 62 -1.64 2.10 22.81
N TYR A 63 -1.80 2.23 21.49
CA TYR A 63 -2.18 3.47 20.79
C TYR A 63 -3.45 3.25 19.94
N PRO A 64 -4.63 3.06 20.55
CA PRO A 64 -5.84 2.69 19.82
C PRO A 64 -6.34 3.76 18.85
N SER A 65 -5.94 5.02 19.03
CA SER A 65 -6.27 6.16 18.19
C SER A 65 -5.16 6.54 17.20
N ALA A 66 -4.11 5.74 17.07
CA ALA A 66 -3.08 5.93 16.05
C ALA A 66 -3.50 5.24 14.75
N ALA A 67 -3.71 6.01 13.68
CA ALA A 67 -4.04 5.49 12.37
C ALA A 67 -2.85 4.68 11.79
N GLU A 68 -1.64 5.18 12.00
CA GLU A 68 -0.38 4.60 11.53
C GLU A 68 -0.19 3.17 12.06
N ALA A 69 -0.48 2.94 13.36
CA ALA A 69 -0.36 1.62 13.97
C ALA A 69 -1.37 0.61 13.36
N LYS A 70 -2.59 1.08 13.03
CA LYS A 70 -3.61 0.26 12.37
C LYS A 70 -3.23 -0.08 10.93
N ILE A 71 -2.69 0.90 10.20
CA ILE A 71 -2.21 0.69 8.83
C ILE A 71 -1.11 -0.38 8.83
N TRP A 72 -0.11 -0.27 9.71
CA TRP A 72 0.96 -1.27 9.77
C TRP A 72 0.47 -2.67 10.17
N LEU A 73 -0.45 -2.79 11.15
CA LEU A 73 -1.03 -4.09 11.47
C LEU A 73 -1.79 -4.67 10.26
N ALA A 74 -2.54 -3.86 9.52
CA ALA A 74 -3.25 -4.30 8.32
C ALA A 74 -2.28 -4.73 7.21
N THR A 75 -1.21 -3.99 6.97
CA THR A 75 -0.16 -4.36 6.01
C THR A 75 0.45 -5.70 6.35
N ILE A 76 0.83 -5.91 7.61
CA ILE A 76 1.46 -7.17 8.07
C ILE A 76 0.47 -8.34 7.98
N LEU A 77 -0.82 -8.13 8.30
CA LEU A 77 -1.86 -9.14 8.11
C LEU A 77 -2.00 -9.52 6.62
N ALA A 78 -2.04 -8.51 5.73
CA ALA A 78 -2.20 -8.73 4.30
C ALA A 78 -1.01 -9.47 3.69
N THR A 79 0.23 -9.11 4.04
CA THR A 79 1.41 -9.78 3.49
C THR A 79 1.68 -11.14 4.13
N ASN A 80 1.25 -11.37 5.39
CA ASN A 80 1.33 -12.69 6.02
C ASN A 80 0.34 -13.71 5.42
N ALA A 81 -0.77 -13.24 4.84
CA ALA A 81 -1.83 -14.10 4.32
C ALA A 81 -1.33 -15.15 3.29
N ALA A 82 -0.23 -14.86 2.58
CA ALA A 82 0.41 -15.78 1.64
C ALA A 82 0.97 -17.05 2.30
N PHE A 83 1.20 -17.02 3.61
CA PHE A 83 1.80 -18.11 4.38
C PHE A 83 0.79 -18.88 5.24
N GLU A 84 -0.47 -18.47 5.20
CA GLU A 84 -1.53 -19.02 6.04
C GLU A 84 -2.44 -19.99 5.27
N SER A 85 -3.21 -20.79 6.02
CA SER A 85 -4.31 -21.54 5.42
C SER A 85 -5.36 -20.58 4.84
N SER A 86 -6.03 -20.97 3.75
CA SER A 86 -6.98 -20.09 3.05
C SER A 86 -8.07 -19.49 3.94
N LEU A 87 -8.57 -20.25 4.92
CA LEU A 87 -9.57 -19.75 5.87
C LEU A 87 -9.01 -18.71 6.84
N THR A 88 -7.77 -18.92 7.31
CA THR A 88 -7.09 -17.97 8.21
C THR A 88 -6.72 -16.70 7.44
N ALA A 89 -6.13 -16.86 6.26
CA ALA A 89 -5.80 -15.77 5.34
C ALA A 89 -7.03 -14.88 5.05
N LEU A 90 -8.16 -15.49 4.66
CA LEU A 90 -9.38 -14.74 4.37
C LEU A 90 -9.91 -13.97 5.58
N SER A 91 -9.87 -14.57 6.77
CA SER A 91 -10.26 -13.88 8.01
C SER A 91 -9.33 -12.70 8.31
N ASN A 92 -8.02 -12.88 8.15
CA ASN A 92 -7.02 -11.85 8.41
C ASN A 92 -7.09 -10.71 7.40
N LEU A 93 -7.38 -10.99 6.13
CA LEU A 93 -7.59 -9.97 5.10
C LEU A 93 -8.85 -9.14 5.35
N LYS A 94 -9.93 -9.74 5.89
CA LYS A 94 -11.11 -8.99 6.36
C LYS A 94 -10.77 -8.10 7.56
N ASN A 95 -10.00 -8.61 8.52
CA ASN A 95 -9.51 -7.80 9.64
C ASN A 95 -8.63 -6.64 9.17
N ALA A 96 -7.76 -6.86 8.17
CA ALA A 96 -6.94 -5.81 7.56
C ALA A 96 -7.81 -4.71 6.94
N LYS A 97 -8.84 -5.08 6.18
CA LYS A 97 -9.83 -4.14 5.63
C LYS A 97 -10.46 -3.28 6.75
N ASP A 98 -10.96 -3.89 7.81
CA ASP A 98 -11.64 -3.16 8.91
C ASP A 98 -10.68 -2.22 9.65
N LEU A 99 -9.42 -2.61 9.82
CA LEU A 99 -8.36 -1.77 10.39
C LEU A 99 -8.05 -0.55 9.53
N LEU A 100 -7.98 -0.73 8.21
CA LEU A 100 -7.71 0.35 7.27
C LEU A 100 -8.88 1.34 7.20
N GLU A 101 -10.13 0.85 7.17
CA GLU A 101 -11.33 1.69 7.25
C GLU A 101 -11.37 2.49 8.57
N ALA A 102 -10.98 1.86 9.68
CA ALA A 102 -10.85 2.55 10.95
C ALA A 102 -9.71 3.59 10.94
N ALA A 103 -8.58 3.30 10.30
CA ALA A 103 -7.47 4.24 10.16
C ALA A 103 -7.87 5.48 9.35
N ILE A 104 -8.60 5.31 8.24
CA ILE A 104 -9.13 6.40 7.43
C ILE A 104 -10.04 7.32 8.24
N LYS A 105 -10.92 6.75 9.08
CA LYS A 105 -11.80 7.53 9.97
C LYS A 105 -11.03 8.35 11.00
N ILE A 106 -9.88 7.86 11.45
CA ILE A 106 -9.02 8.54 12.44
C ILE A 106 -8.21 9.65 11.77
N ASN A 107 -7.49 9.31 10.70
CA ASN A 107 -6.67 10.25 9.95
C ASN A 107 -6.54 9.74 8.50
N PRO A 108 -7.30 10.30 7.54
CA PRO A 108 -7.26 9.85 6.15
C PRO A 108 -5.91 10.11 5.47
N LYS A 109 -5.10 11.02 6.01
CA LYS A 109 -3.77 11.37 5.45
C LYS A 109 -2.61 10.67 6.18
N ALA A 110 -2.89 9.78 7.13
CA ALA A 110 -1.85 9.05 7.84
C ALA A 110 -0.97 8.27 6.86
N LEU A 111 0.35 8.33 7.07
CA LEU A 111 1.36 7.73 6.20
C LEU A 111 1.14 8.10 4.72
N ASP A 112 0.89 9.38 4.45
CA ASP A 112 0.69 9.90 3.09
C ASP A 112 -0.42 9.15 2.30
N GLY A 113 -1.46 8.69 3.00
CA GLY A 113 -2.59 8.01 2.37
C GLY A 113 -2.40 6.51 2.17
N SER A 114 -1.41 5.85 2.79
CA SER A 114 -1.17 4.40 2.64
C SER A 114 -2.39 3.53 2.96
N ALA A 115 -3.33 4.00 3.79
CA ALA A 115 -4.56 3.25 4.07
C ALA A 115 -5.41 3.04 2.81
N TYR A 116 -5.47 4.06 1.94
CA TYR A 116 -6.17 4.01 0.67
C TYR A 116 -5.46 3.10 -0.32
N VAL A 117 -4.13 3.16 -0.38
CA VAL A 117 -3.33 2.24 -1.20
C VAL A 117 -3.63 0.79 -0.81
N ALA A 118 -3.48 0.45 0.47
CA ALA A 118 -3.67 -0.91 0.96
C ALA A 118 -5.10 -1.42 0.75
N LEU A 119 -6.12 -0.60 0.99
CA LEU A 119 -7.52 -0.99 0.70
C LEU A 119 -7.72 -1.25 -0.78
N GLY A 120 -7.30 -0.31 -1.64
CA GLY A 120 -7.41 -0.45 -3.08
C GLY A 120 -6.77 -1.76 -3.58
N THR A 121 -5.57 -2.06 -3.08
CA THR A 121 -4.87 -3.32 -3.35
C THR A 121 -5.66 -4.55 -2.91
N LEU A 122 -6.22 -4.56 -1.70
CA LEU A 122 -7.05 -5.67 -1.24
C LEU A 122 -8.30 -5.86 -2.12
N TYR A 123 -8.92 -4.77 -2.58
CA TYR A 123 -10.12 -4.85 -3.40
C TYR A 123 -9.88 -5.47 -4.79
N TYR A 124 -8.78 -5.14 -5.49
CA TYR A 124 -8.51 -5.75 -6.81
C TYR A 124 -7.82 -7.11 -6.73
N MET A 125 -7.17 -7.45 -5.61
CA MET A 125 -6.45 -8.73 -5.47
C MET A 125 -7.34 -9.87 -4.99
N LEU A 126 -8.48 -9.58 -4.37
CA LEU A 126 -9.35 -10.59 -3.78
C LEU A 126 -10.54 -10.93 -4.68
N PRO A 127 -11.09 -12.15 -4.59
CA PRO A 127 -12.35 -12.48 -5.24
C PRO A 127 -13.50 -11.61 -4.69
N GLY A 128 -14.50 -11.36 -5.52
CA GLY A 128 -15.72 -10.70 -5.08
C GLY A 128 -16.65 -11.59 -4.25
N TRP A 129 -17.87 -11.09 -4.03
CA TRP A 129 -18.94 -11.82 -3.37
C TRP A 129 -19.32 -13.08 -4.19
N PRO A 130 -19.61 -14.24 -3.55
CA PRO A 130 -19.80 -14.46 -2.11
C PRO A 130 -18.53 -14.90 -1.36
N VAL A 131 -17.39 -15.04 -2.03
CA VAL A 131 -16.18 -15.64 -1.43
C VAL A 131 -15.45 -14.62 -0.56
N SER A 132 -15.23 -13.41 -1.08
CA SER A 132 -14.57 -12.33 -0.34
C SER A 132 -15.25 -10.99 -0.66
N PHE A 133 -14.50 -9.90 -0.64
CA PHE A 133 -14.99 -8.52 -0.77
C PHE A 133 -14.35 -7.76 -1.93
N GLY A 134 -13.65 -8.45 -2.83
CA GLY A 134 -13.01 -7.80 -3.97
C GLY A 134 -14.01 -7.11 -4.89
N ASP A 135 -13.62 -5.94 -5.38
CA ASP A 135 -14.44 -5.03 -6.17
C ASP A 135 -13.53 -4.02 -6.89
N ASP A 136 -13.45 -4.11 -8.22
CA ASP A 136 -12.54 -3.28 -9.01
C ASP A 136 -12.95 -1.79 -9.05
N GLU A 137 -14.24 -1.49 -8.89
CA GLU A 137 -14.72 -0.10 -8.84
C GLU A 137 -14.26 0.56 -7.53
N MET A 138 -14.44 -0.16 -6.42
CA MET A 138 -13.92 0.28 -5.12
C MET A 138 -12.39 0.38 -5.14
N ALA A 139 -11.71 -0.58 -5.76
CA ALA A 139 -10.25 -0.55 -5.89
C ALA A 139 -9.77 0.73 -6.58
N GLU A 140 -10.38 1.08 -7.72
CA GLU A 140 -10.03 2.29 -8.46
C GLU A 140 -10.31 3.56 -7.65
N GLU A 141 -11.44 3.63 -6.93
CA GLU A 141 -11.79 4.76 -6.07
C GLU A 141 -10.75 4.98 -4.95
N TYR A 142 -10.39 3.92 -4.23
CA TYR A 142 -9.39 4.01 -3.16
C TYR A 142 -8.01 4.38 -3.72
N LEU A 143 -7.57 3.77 -4.83
CA LEU A 143 -6.26 4.08 -5.42
C LEU A 143 -6.20 5.51 -5.95
N LYS A 144 -7.25 6.03 -6.59
CA LYS A 144 -7.32 7.44 -6.98
C LYS A 144 -7.27 8.38 -5.78
N SER A 145 -7.98 8.05 -4.70
CA SER A 145 -7.92 8.83 -3.45
C SER A 145 -6.49 8.88 -2.88
N SER A 146 -5.72 7.79 -3.00
CA SER A 146 -4.31 7.78 -2.59
C SER A 146 -3.43 8.71 -3.43
N LEU A 147 -3.69 8.79 -4.74
CA LEU A 147 -2.99 9.71 -5.65
C LEU A 147 -3.35 11.18 -5.40
N GLU A 148 -4.58 11.48 -5.00
CA GLU A 148 -4.97 12.84 -4.60
C GLU A 148 -4.22 13.30 -3.35
N ILE A 149 -3.94 12.39 -2.42
CA ILE A 149 -3.20 12.67 -1.19
C ILE A 149 -1.70 12.78 -1.46
N ASN A 150 -1.13 11.84 -2.23
CA ASN A 150 0.29 11.76 -2.50
C ASN A 150 0.57 11.48 -3.99
N PRO A 151 0.46 12.49 -4.87
CA PRO A 151 0.53 12.32 -6.33
C PRO A 151 1.90 11.86 -6.83
N ASP A 152 2.96 12.12 -6.06
CA ASP A 152 4.35 11.75 -6.39
C ASP A 152 4.85 10.57 -5.53
N GLY A 153 3.96 9.98 -4.72
CA GLY A 153 4.28 8.87 -3.83
C GLY A 153 4.51 7.56 -4.58
N ILE A 154 5.57 6.83 -4.19
CA ILE A 154 5.94 5.57 -4.84
C ILE A 154 4.82 4.52 -4.75
N ASP A 155 4.24 4.33 -3.56
CA ASP A 155 3.19 3.33 -3.33
C ASP A 155 1.95 3.63 -4.17
N ALA A 156 1.43 4.87 -4.09
CA ALA A 156 0.22 5.28 -4.80
C ALA A 156 0.36 5.11 -6.32
N ASN A 157 1.51 5.52 -6.88
CA ASN A 157 1.76 5.37 -8.31
C ASN A 157 1.97 3.90 -8.71
N TYR A 158 2.70 3.11 -7.93
CA TYR A 158 2.95 1.70 -8.23
C TYR A 158 1.65 0.87 -8.22
N PHE A 159 0.88 0.96 -7.14
CA PHE A 159 -0.31 0.12 -6.99
C PHE A 159 -1.46 0.56 -7.90
N TYR A 160 -1.57 1.86 -8.24
CA TYR A 160 -2.50 2.28 -9.29
C TYR A 160 -2.07 1.77 -10.67
N ALA A 161 -0.77 1.78 -10.97
CA ALA A 161 -0.26 1.19 -12.21
C ALA A 161 -0.50 -0.32 -12.27
N ASP A 162 -0.28 -1.06 -11.18
CA ASP A 162 -0.53 -2.51 -11.12
C ASP A 162 -2.03 -2.82 -11.33
N PHE A 163 -2.92 -2.06 -10.69
CA PHE A 163 -4.36 -2.13 -10.94
C PHE A 163 -4.68 -1.90 -12.43
N LEU A 164 -4.23 -0.79 -13.01
CA LEU A 164 -4.47 -0.47 -14.43
C LEU A 164 -3.94 -1.58 -15.35
N PHE A 165 -2.77 -2.12 -15.05
CA PHE A 165 -2.13 -3.17 -15.84
C PHE A 165 -2.94 -4.47 -15.84
N ARG A 166 -3.50 -4.84 -14.67
CA ARG A 166 -4.39 -6.00 -14.50
C ARG A 166 -5.74 -5.81 -15.19
N GLN A 167 -6.21 -4.57 -15.26
CA GLN A 167 -7.42 -4.18 -16.01
C GLN A 167 -7.17 -4.00 -17.52
N ASP A 168 -6.05 -4.49 -18.04
CA ASP A 168 -5.63 -4.38 -19.43
C ASP A 168 -5.43 -2.94 -19.95
N ARG A 169 -5.47 -1.93 -19.07
CA ARG A 169 -5.20 -0.51 -19.34
C ARG A 169 -3.70 -0.22 -19.38
N THR A 170 -2.97 -1.01 -20.16
CA THR A 170 -1.50 -1.05 -20.20
C THR A 170 -0.86 0.31 -20.53
N ALA A 171 -1.47 1.08 -21.45
CA ALA A 171 -0.94 2.38 -21.85
C ALA A 171 -1.02 3.42 -20.71
N GLU A 172 -2.05 3.34 -19.87
CA GLU A 172 -2.16 4.20 -18.69
C GLU A 172 -1.20 3.74 -17.59
N ALA A 173 -1.12 2.42 -17.37
CA ALA A 173 -0.22 1.82 -16.38
C ALA A 173 1.24 2.22 -16.58
N GLU A 174 1.70 2.27 -17.84
CA GLU A 174 3.07 2.67 -18.20
C GLU A 174 3.48 4.02 -17.57
N ALA A 175 2.60 5.02 -17.63
CA ALA A 175 2.89 6.36 -17.10
C ALA A 175 3.03 6.36 -15.57
N PHE A 176 2.21 5.57 -14.87
CA PHE A 176 2.25 5.48 -13.41
C PHE A 176 3.41 4.60 -12.92
N PHE A 177 3.76 3.52 -13.63
CA PHE A 177 4.98 2.75 -13.32
C PHE A 177 6.25 3.59 -13.52
N GLN A 178 6.29 4.45 -14.55
CA GLN A 178 7.40 5.40 -14.73
C GLN A 178 7.52 6.34 -13.53
N LYS A 179 6.40 6.94 -13.08
CA LYS A 179 6.39 7.79 -11.89
C LYS A 179 6.88 7.06 -10.65
N ALA A 180 6.42 5.83 -10.42
CA ALA A 180 6.88 5.02 -9.28
C ALA A 180 8.38 4.70 -9.35
N ALA A 181 8.90 4.40 -10.55
CA ALA A 181 10.31 4.12 -10.76
C ALA A 181 11.24 5.32 -10.50
N GLU A 182 10.71 6.54 -10.63
CA GLU A 182 11.41 7.81 -10.46
C GLU A 182 11.08 8.53 -9.14
N ALA A 183 10.12 8.01 -8.36
CA ALA A 183 9.63 8.62 -7.13
C ALA A 183 10.76 8.80 -6.10
N PRO A 184 10.75 9.88 -5.31
CA PRO A 184 11.78 10.10 -4.30
C PRO A 184 11.74 9.03 -3.20
N VAL A 185 12.91 8.48 -2.86
CA VAL A 185 13.06 7.53 -1.75
C VAL A 185 12.87 8.24 -0.41
N ARG A 186 11.95 7.74 0.41
CA ARG A 186 11.66 8.24 1.76
C ARG A 186 12.83 7.90 2.69
N LYS A 187 13.32 8.91 3.41
CA LYS A 187 14.48 8.77 4.32
C LYS A 187 14.33 7.66 5.37
N MET A 188 13.09 7.39 5.78
CA MET A 188 12.78 6.39 6.81
C MET A 188 12.45 5.01 6.25
N GLN A 189 12.28 4.86 4.92
CA GLN A 189 11.85 3.60 4.26
C GLN A 189 12.80 3.24 3.09
N VAL A 190 14.08 3.59 3.21
CA VAL A 190 15.05 3.50 2.10
C VAL A 190 15.08 2.10 1.49
N TYR A 191 15.02 1.06 2.33
CA TYR A 191 15.08 -0.32 1.86
C TYR A 191 13.83 -0.70 1.06
N ALA A 192 12.63 -0.51 1.62
CA ALA A 192 11.37 -0.82 0.96
C ALA A 192 11.19 -0.02 -0.35
N ASP A 193 11.43 1.28 -0.32
CA ASP A 193 11.29 2.15 -1.49
C ASP A 193 12.26 1.75 -2.60
N THR A 194 13.50 1.38 -2.26
CA THR A 194 14.47 0.92 -3.27
C THR A 194 14.01 -0.37 -3.94
N GLN A 195 13.43 -1.30 -3.18
CA GLN A 195 12.88 -2.53 -3.74
C GLN A 195 11.67 -2.24 -4.63
N LEU A 196 10.74 -1.43 -4.16
CA LEU A 196 9.54 -1.07 -4.92
C LEU A 196 9.88 -0.28 -6.20
N GLN A 197 10.92 0.56 -6.19
CA GLN A 197 11.42 1.19 -7.42
C GLN A 197 11.93 0.17 -8.44
N ASN A 198 12.61 -0.89 -7.98
CA ASN A 198 13.10 -1.95 -8.86
C ASN A 198 11.93 -2.75 -9.44
N GLU A 199 10.93 -3.06 -8.61
CA GLU A 199 9.68 -3.69 -9.06
C GLU A 199 8.95 -2.81 -10.09
N ALA A 200 8.88 -1.50 -9.85
CA ALA A 200 8.28 -0.54 -10.79
C ALA A 200 9.01 -0.52 -12.14
N LYS A 201 10.35 -0.54 -12.15
CA LYS A 201 11.16 -0.61 -13.39
C LYS A 201 10.90 -1.91 -14.16
N LEU A 202 10.79 -3.04 -13.46
CA LEU A 202 10.47 -4.32 -14.09
C LEU A 202 9.05 -4.31 -14.68
N ALA A 203 8.08 -3.82 -13.93
CA ALA A 203 6.69 -3.72 -14.37
C ALA A 203 6.53 -2.76 -15.56
N LEU A 204 7.23 -1.63 -15.56
CA LEU A 204 7.31 -0.70 -16.67
C LEU A 204 7.81 -1.38 -17.96
N ASN A 205 8.91 -2.13 -17.86
CA ASN A 205 9.45 -2.86 -19.01
C ASN A 205 8.43 -3.86 -19.56
N HIS A 206 7.71 -4.57 -18.68
CA HIS A 206 6.66 -5.50 -19.09
C HIS A 206 5.49 -4.78 -19.78
N ALA A 207 5.07 -3.62 -19.25
CA ALA A 207 4.01 -2.81 -19.86
C ALA A 207 4.38 -2.33 -21.26
N GLN A 208 5.62 -1.84 -21.44
CA GLN A 208 6.13 -1.40 -22.74
C GLN A 208 6.21 -2.54 -23.76
N GLN A 209 6.67 -3.72 -23.33
CA GLN A 209 6.70 -4.91 -24.20
C GLN A 209 5.30 -5.34 -24.64
N ARG A 210 4.35 -5.41 -23.69
CA ARG A 210 2.95 -5.79 -23.96
C ARG A 210 2.30 -4.83 -24.97
N LYS A 211 2.52 -3.52 -24.80
CA LYS A 211 2.04 -2.47 -25.71
C LYS A 211 2.62 -2.61 -27.12
N SER A 212 3.95 -2.72 -27.23
CA SER A 212 4.63 -2.91 -28.52
C SER A 212 4.12 -4.18 -29.24
N ASN A 213 3.93 -5.28 -28.52
CA ASN A 213 3.41 -6.51 -29.10
C ASN A 213 1.98 -6.34 -29.60
N ALA A 214 1.11 -5.66 -28.84
CA ALA A 214 -0.25 -5.36 -29.26
C ALA A 214 -0.30 -4.48 -30.51
N GLU A 215 0.58 -3.47 -30.62
CA GLU A 215 0.71 -2.63 -31.81
C GLU A 215 1.17 -3.42 -33.04
N LYS A 216 2.17 -4.30 -32.88
CA LYS A 216 2.63 -5.20 -33.95
C LYS A 216 1.51 -6.14 -34.41
N SER A 217 0.77 -6.74 -33.48
CA SER A 217 -0.37 -7.61 -33.81
C SER A 217 -1.49 -6.86 -34.53
N ARG A 218 -1.82 -5.64 -34.09
CA ARG A 218 -2.80 -4.78 -34.78
C ARG A 218 -2.34 -4.42 -36.19
N PHE A 219 -1.08 -4.03 -36.34
CA PHE A 219 -0.49 -3.73 -37.64
C PHE A 219 -0.56 -4.94 -38.58
N GLN A 220 -0.16 -6.14 -38.11
CA GLN A 220 -0.25 -7.37 -38.90
C GLN A 220 -1.69 -7.70 -39.32
N ALA A 221 -2.66 -7.55 -38.42
CA ALA A 221 -4.07 -7.83 -38.71
C ALA A 221 -4.62 -6.98 -39.88
N LEU A 222 -4.18 -5.72 -40.00
CA LEU A 222 -4.59 -4.84 -41.11
C LEU A 222 -4.20 -5.40 -42.49
N PHE A 223 -3.05 -6.07 -42.60
CA PHE A 223 -2.59 -6.66 -43.86
C PHE A 223 -3.26 -7.99 -44.16
N THR A 224 -3.60 -8.79 -43.14
CA THR A 224 -4.32 -10.05 -43.33
C THR A 224 -5.76 -9.84 -43.76
N THR A 225 -6.44 -8.80 -43.26
CA THR A 225 -7.81 -8.47 -43.68
C THR A 225 -7.88 -7.91 -45.10
N ALA A 226 -6.85 -7.16 -45.53
CA ALA A 226 -6.79 -6.59 -46.88
C ALA A 226 -6.59 -7.65 -47.97
N SER A 227 -5.91 -8.76 -47.67
CA SER A 227 -5.71 -9.87 -48.63
C SER A 227 -6.92 -10.79 -48.81
N ILE A 228 -7.91 -10.74 -47.92
CA ILE A 228 -9.10 -11.62 -47.95
C ILE A 228 -10.28 -10.95 -48.67
N GLY A 229 -10.28 -9.62 -48.83
CA GLY A 229 -11.38 -8.87 -49.46
C GLY A 229 -11.24 -8.63 -50.97
N SER A 230 -10.29 -9.29 -51.65
CA SER A 230 -9.97 -9.08 -53.07
C SER A 230 -10.24 -10.30 -53.97
N GLU A 231 -11.06 -11.25 -53.51
CA GLU A 231 -11.61 -12.36 -54.32
C GLU A 231 -13.11 -12.15 -54.56
#